data_AF-A0A0F9N7H3-F1
#
_entry.id   AF-A0A0F9N7H3-F1
#
_cell.length_a   1.000
_cell.length_b   1.000
_cell.length_c   1.000
_cell.angle_alpha   90.00
_cell.angle_beta   90.00
_cell.angle_gamma   90.00
#
_symmetry.space_group_name_H-M   'P 1'
#
loop_
_entity.id
_entity.type
_entity.pdbx_description
1 polymer ?
#
loop_
_entity_poly.entity_id
_entity_poly.type
_entity_poly.pdbx_seq_one_letter_code
_entity_poly.pdbx_strand_id
1 'polypeptide(L)'
;MPYIKQERRPDLDKVVDELVNAVLKKGDIELFLLNIANFSNVNYWFERRIKRAVEESYKVDVKPNGDINYILFKYCKYNVKPSYNNYKSFMGEIYAAMASMKQQGEFKNEFRESAEWIRIKILTPYEEKAIEKNGDV
;
A
#
# COMPACT_ATOMS: atom_id res chain seq x y z
N MET A 1 4.58 13.32 3.59
CA MET A 1 4.94 11.94 3.91
C MET A 1 5.66 11.99 5.24
N PRO A 2 5.31 11.17 6.25
CA PRO A 2 6.18 11.03 7.42
C PRO A 2 7.59 10.77 6.90
N TYR A 3 8.55 11.56 7.37
CA TYR A 3 9.90 11.54 6.85
C TYR A 3 10.56 10.24 7.29
N ILE A 4 10.59 9.24 6.42
CA ILE A 4 11.45 8.08 6.64
C ILE A 4 12.89 8.52 6.42
N LYS A 5 13.71 8.25 7.44
CA LYS A 5 15.16 8.43 7.42
C LYS A 5 15.76 7.76 6.19
N GLN A 6 16.73 8.41 5.54
CA GLN A 6 17.26 7.90 4.27
C GLN A 6 17.87 6.51 4.45
N GLU A 7 18.54 6.27 5.57
CA GLU A 7 19.15 5.00 5.95
C GLU A 7 18.17 3.83 6.03
N ARG A 8 16.87 4.09 6.28
CA ARG A 8 15.83 3.07 6.42
C ARG A 8 15.27 2.60 5.07
N ARG A 9 15.38 3.44 4.03
CA ARG A 9 14.77 3.18 2.70
C ARG A 9 15.29 1.90 2.03
N PRO A 10 16.61 1.59 2.04
CA PRO A 10 17.11 0.37 1.39
C PRO A 10 16.51 -0.92 1.94
N ASP A 11 16.10 -0.96 3.21
CA ASP A 11 15.44 -2.13 3.78
C ASP A 11 13.98 -2.24 3.33
N LEU A 12 13.26 -1.11 3.31
CA LEU A 12 11.88 -1.08 2.83
C LEU A 12 11.78 -1.34 1.33
N ASP A 13 12.82 -0.98 0.58
CA ASP A 13 12.92 -1.24 -0.85
C ASP A 13 12.89 -2.73 -1.17
N LYS A 14 13.48 -3.58 -0.31
CA LYS A 14 13.40 -5.03 -0.46
C LYS A 14 11.95 -5.52 -0.44
N VAL A 15 11.12 -4.94 0.43
CA VAL A 15 9.68 -5.26 0.51
C VAL A 15 8.96 -4.81 -0.75
N VAL A 16 9.28 -3.61 -1.25
CA VAL A 16 8.72 -3.09 -2.51
C VAL A 16 9.10 -3.99 -3.68
N ASP A 17 10.36 -4.41 -3.77
CA ASP A 17 10.86 -5.27 -4.84
C ASP A 17 10.16 -6.65 -4.83
N GLU A 18 9.94 -7.24 -3.66
CA GLU A 18 9.17 -8.48 -3.55
C GLU A 18 7.70 -8.31 -3.95
N LEU A 19 7.07 -7.16 -3.65
CA LEU A 19 5.73 -6.85 -4.15
C LEU A 19 5.70 -6.74 -5.68
N VAL A 20 6.72 -6.14 -6.28
CA VAL A 20 6.84 -6.04 -7.75
C VAL A 20 7.01 -7.41 -8.39
N ASN A 21 7.89 -8.24 -7.82
CA ASN A 21 8.18 -9.58 -8.31
C ASN A 21 6.99 -10.54 -8.17
N ALA A 22 6.08 -10.28 -7.25
CA ALA A 22 4.91 -11.12 -6.99
C ALA A 22 3.82 -11.06 -8.09
N VAL A 23 3.90 -10.11 -9.03
CA VAL A 23 2.90 -9.88 -10.10
C VAL A 23 1.50 -9.78 -9.49
N LEU A 24 1.29 -8.72 -8.70
CA LEU A 24 0.10 -8.58 -7.87
C LEU A 24 -1.19 -8.63 -8.68
N LYS A 25 -2.18 -9.34 -8.14
CA LYS A 25 -3.58 -9.34 -8.58
C LYS A 25 -4.45 -8.56 -7.61
N LYS A 26 -5.69 -8.32 -8.05
CA LYS A 26 -6.71 -7.68 -7.20
C LYS A 26 -6.86 -8.44 -5.88
N GLY A 27 -6.70 -7.73 -4.78
CA GLY A 27 -6.80 -8.27 -3.42
C GLY A 27 -5.44 -8.62 -2.79
N ASP A 28 -4.37 -8.70 -3.58
CA ASP A 28 -3.04 -9.04 -3.07
C ASP A 28 -2.52 -7.93 -2.13
N ILE A 29 -2.83 -6.65 -2.38
CA ILE A 29 -2.46 -5.55 -1.48
C ILE A 29 -3.25 -5.61 -0.18
N GLU A 30 -4.55 -5.90 -0.25
CA GLU A 30 -5.37 -6.09 0.94
C GLU A 30 -4.79 -7.20 1.82
N LEU A 31 -4.49 -8.36 1.24
CA LEU A 31 -3.91 -9.50 1.95
C LEU A 31 -2.53 -9.18 2.54
N PHE A 32 -1.67 -8.49 1.80
CA PHE A 32 -0.37 -8.05 2.30
C PHE A 32 -0.54 -7.18 3.56
N LEU A 33 -1.42 -6.17 3.50
CA LEU A 33 -1.69 -5.26 4.61
C LEU A 33 -2.28 -5.95 5.85
N LEU A 34 -3.17 -6.92 5.65
CA LEU A 34 -3.73 -7.69 6.75
C LEU A 34 -2.67 -8.59 7.42
N ASN A 35 -1.71 -9.12 6.67
CA ASN A 35 -0.63 -9.94 7.22
C ASN A 35 0.38 -9.11 8.03
N ILE A 36 0.79 -7.94 7.54
CA ILE A 36 1.71 -7.08 8.30
C ILE A 36 1.08 -6.58 9.61
N ALA A 37 -0.25 -6.35 9.63
CA ALA A 37 -0.95 -5.87 10.82
C ALA A 37 -1.26 -6.96 11.86
N ASN A 38 -1.35 -8.23 11.46
CA ASN A 38 -1.75 -9.35 12.35
C ASN A 38 -0.56 -10.28 12.68
N PHE A 39 0.54 -9.70 13.16
CA PHE A 39 1.85 -10.31 13.44
C PHE A 39 1.85 -11.66 14.21
N SER A 40 0.73 -12.06 14.80
CA SER A 40 0.61 -13.20 15.73
C SER A 40 0.23 -14.55 15.11
N ASN A 41 -0.08 -14.66 13.82
CA ASN A 41 -0.34 -15.98 13.20
C ASN A 41 0.01 -16.01 11.70
N VAL A 42 1.26 -16.40 11.40
CA VAL A 42 1.80 -16.67 10.05
C VAL A 42 1.11 -17.89 9.37
N ASN A 43 -0.03 -18.35 9.90
CA ASN A 43 -0.75 -19.55 9.44
C ASN A 43 -2.02 -19.26 8.62
N TYR A 44 -2.27 -18.01 8.20
CA TYR A 44 -3.40 -17.73 7.32
C TYR A 44 -2.95 -17.73 5.86
N TRP A 45 -3.31 -18.81 5.16
CA TRP A 45 -3.54 -18.90 3.72
C TRP A 45 -2.69 -17.95 2.87
N PHE A 46 -1.37 -18.20 2.81
CA PHE A 46 -0.54 -17.53 1.81
C PHE A 46 -1.07 -17.89 0.43
N GLU A 47 -1.68 -16.93 -0.27
CA GLU A 47 -1.50 -16.95 -1.70
C GLU A 47 0.01 -16.88 -1.96
N ARG A 48 0.54 -17.90 -2.63
CA ARG A 48 1.99 -18.08 -2.87
C ARG A 48 2.68 -16.84 -3.43
N ARG A 49 1.93 -15.91 -4.04
CA ARG A 49 2.42 -14.68 -4.67
C ARG A 49 3.03 -13.70 -3.68
N ILE A 50 2.30 -13.29 -2.63
CA ILE A 50 2.76 -12.23 -1.72
C ILE A 50 3.61 -12.73 -0.55
N LYS A 51 3.79 -14.05 -0.43
CA LYS A 51 4.50 -14.68 0.70
C LYS A 51 5.87 -14.04 0.95
N ARG A 52 6.66 -13.83 -0.10
CA ARG A 52 8.01 -13.26 0.04
C ARG A 52 7.99 -11.81 0.52
N ALA A 53 7.06 -11.00 0.03
CA ALA A 53 6.91 -9.61 0.49
C ALA A 53 6.53 -9.56 1.98
N VAL A 54 5.64 -10.46 2.42
CA VAL A 54 5.28 -10.60 3.84
C VAL A 54 6.48 -11.04 4.67
N GLU A 55 7.19 -12.10 4.25
CA GLU A 55 8.40 -12.57 4.93
C GLU A 55 9.47 -11.48 5.03
N GLU A 56 9.70 -10.74 3.95
CA GLU A 56 10.67 -9.64 3.93
C GLU A 56 10.25 -8.49 4.84
N SER A 57 8.96 -8.15 4.89
CA SER A 57 8.43 -7.14 5.81
C SER A 57 8.69 -7.48 7.28
N TYR A 58 8.67 -8.78 7.62
CA TYR A 58 9.02 -9.24 8.96
C TYR A 58 10.53 -9.19 9.21
N LYS A 59 11.35 -9.61 8.24
CA LYS A 59 12.82 -9.55 8.37
C LYS A 59 13.32 -8.14 8.59
N VAL A 60 12.73 -7.16 7.91
CA VAL A 60 13.13 -5.75 8.06
C VAL A 60 12.39 -5.03 9.19
N ASP A 61 11.53 -5.71 9.95
CA ASP A 61 10.78 -5.13 11.09
C ASP A 61 9.96 -3.91 10.68
N VAL A 62 9.09 -4.06 9.66
CA VAL A 62 8.17 -3.00 9.21
C VAL A 62 7.25 -2.58 10.35
N LYS A 63 7.17 -1.27 10.61
CA LYS A 63 6.38 -0.69 11.70
C LYS A 63 5.35 0.33 11.23
N PRO A 64 4.30 0.57 12.01
CA PRO A 64 3.29 1.56 11.67
C PRO A 64 3.76 3.02 11.98
N ASN A 65 4.96 3.40 11.54
CA ASN A 65 5.63 4.67 11.88
C ASN A 65 6.10 5.48 10.65
N GLY A 66 5.56 5.15 9.48
CA GLY A 66 5.93 5.73 8.19
C GLY A 66 6.35 4.66 7.18
N ASP A 67 6.88 3.52 7.63
CA ASP A 67 7.37 2.43 6.77
C ASP A 67 6.31 1.97 5.76
N ILE A 68 5.06 1.81 6.20
CA ILE A 68 3.96 1.33 5.38
C ILE A 68 3.58 2.38 4.34
N ASN A 69 3.53 3.65 4.75
CA ASN A 69 3.30 4.77 3.86
C ASN A 69 4.35 4.80 2.75
N TYR A 70 5.62 4.59 3.09
CA TYR A 70 6.69 4.50 2.11
C TYR A 70 6.52 3.35 1.13
N ILE A 71 6.30 2.14 1.64
CA ILE A 71 6.12 0.94 0.81
C ILE A 71 4.95 1.14 -0.16
N LEU A 72 3.77 1.52 0.35
CA LEU A 72 2.57 1.68 -0.46
C LEU A 72 2.69 2.82 -1.48
N PHE A 73 3.23 3.97 -1.06
CA PHE A 73 3.41 5.11 -1.97
C PHE A 73 4.43 4.82 -3.06
N LYS A 74 5.58 4.24 -2.71
CA LYS A 74 6.64 3.89 -3.67
C LYS A 74 6.14 2.82 -4.65
N TYR A 75 5.47 1.78 -4.15
CA TYR A 75 4.88 0.76 -5.00
C TYR A 75 3.84 1.36 -5.96
N CYS A 76 2.90 2.15 -5.45
CA CYS A 76 1.87 2.81 -6.26
C CYS A 76 2.48 3.71 -7.35
N LYS A 77 3.42 4.57 -6.97
CA LYS A 77 4.02 5.57 -7.87
C LYS A 77 4.77 4.95 -9.04
N TYR A 78 5.47 3.84 -8.83
CA TYR A 78 6.38 3.29 -9.83
C TYR A 78 5.89 2.02 -10.51
N ASN A 79 4.91 1.31 -9.94
CA ASN A 79 4.50 -0.01 -10.43
C ASN A 79 3.02 -0.13 -10.77
N VAL A 80 2.17 0.78 -10.29
CA VAL A 80 0.77 0.84 -10.74
C VAL A 80 0.72 1.62 -12.06
N LYS A 81 0.19 0.98 -13.11
CA LYS A 81 0.08 1.61 -14.43
C LYS A 81 -0.73 2.92 -14.33
N PRO A 82 -0.20 4.07 -14.78
CA PRO A 82 -0.88 5.35 -14.61
C PRO A 82 -2.26 5.42 -15.25
N SER A 83 -3.30 5.52 -14.42
CA SER A 83 -4.66 5.90 -14.82
C SER A 83 -5.52 6.16 -13.58
N TYR A 84 -6.57 6.99 -13.72
CA TYR A 84 -7.55 7.22 -12.66
C TYR A 84 -8.08 5.90 -12.07
N ASN A 85 -8.53 4.98 -12.94
CA ASN A 85 -9.12 3.72 -12.51
C ASN A 85 -8.13 2.81 -11.77
N ASN A 86 -6.86 2.74 -12.22
CA ASN A 86 -5.86 1.89 -11.58
C ASN A 86 -5.49 2.41 -10.18
N TYR A 87 -5.26 3.71 -10.03
CA TYR A 87 -4.98 4.31 -8.73
C TYR A 87 -6.17 4.22 -7.78
N LYS A 88 -7.39 4.45 -8.29
CA LYS A 88 -8.62 4.25 -7.52
C LYS A 88 -8.77 2.81 -7.06
N SER A 89 -8.48 1.83 -7.93
CA SER A 89 -8.50 0.41 -7.57
C SER A 89 -7.47 0.09 -6.48
N PHE A 90 -6.25 0.59 -6.62
CA PHE A 90 -5.18 0.40 -5.63
C PHE A 90 -5.56 0.95 -4.24
N MET A 91 -6.08 2.19 -4.18
CA MET A 91 -6.58 2.75 -2.93
C MET A 91 -7.76 1.96 -2.36
N GLY A 92 -8.63 1.44 -3.24
CA GLY A 92 -9.73 0.56 -2.86
C GLY A 92 -9.26 -0.66 -2.06
N GLU A 93 -8.13 -1.26 -2.43
CA GLU A 93 -7.55 -2.40 -1.69
C GLU A 93 -7.00 -1.99 -0.31
N ILE A 94 -6.42 -0.78 -0.19
CA ILE A 94 -6.02 -0.24 1.12
C ILE A 94 -7.24 -0.06 2.03
N TYR A 95 -8.33 0.51 1.49
CA TYR A 95 -9.57 0.68 2.26
C TYR A 95 -10.22 -0.65 2.62
N ALA A 96 -10.15 -1.65 1.74
CA ALA A 96 -10.64 -3.00 2.03
C ALA A 96 -9.88 -3.61 3.22
N ALA A 97 -8.55 -3.51 3.24
CA ALA A 97 -7.75 -3.93 4.38
C ALA A 97 -8.19 -3.23 5.68
N MET A 98 -8.37 -1.90 5.65
CA MET A 98 -8.83 -1.14 6.81
C MET A 98 -10.22 -1.59 7.30
N ALA A 99 -11.15 -1.90 6.39
CA ALA A 99 -12.49 -2.37 6.71
C ALA A 99 -12.45 -3.77 7.36
N SER A 100 -11.55 -4.64 6.89
CA SER A 100 -11.32 -5.99 7.41
C SER A 100 -10.65 -6.00 8.80
N MET A 101 -10.05 -4.89 9.25
CA MET A 101 -9.46 -4.76 10.59
C MET A 101 -10.52 -4.49 11.68
N LYS A 102 -10.65 -5.42 12.63
CA LYS A 102 -11.63 -5.38 13.73
C LYS A 102 -11.42 -4.25 14.75
N GLN A 103 -10.18 -3.82 14.99
CA GLN A 103 -9.85 -2.77 15.95
C GLN A 103 -9.14 -1.59 15.27
N GLN A 104 -9.31 -0.39 15.81
CA GLN A 104 -8.46 0.75 15.47
C GLN A 104 -7.08 0.55 16.09
N GLY A 105 -6.04 1.01 15.41
CA GLY A 105 -4.65 0.88 15.84
C GLY A 105 -3.72 1.63 14.90
N GLU A 106 -2.45 1.70 15.27
CA GLU A 106 -1.41 2.45 14.52
C GLU A 106 -1.38 2.05 13.04
N PHE A 107 -1.43 0.75 12.74
CA PHE A 107 -1.52 0.24 11.37
C PHE A 107 -2.72 0.79 10.59
N LYS A 108 -3.91 0.78 11.20
CA LYS A 108 -5.13 1.27 10.52
C LYS A 108 -5.07 2.77 10.25
N ASN A 109 -4.44 3.51 11.15
CA ASN A 109 -4.19 4.94 10.97
C ASN A 109 -3.18 5.19 9.84
N GLU A 110 -2.08 4.45 9.81
CA GLU A 110 -1.09 4.62 8.74
C GLU A 110 -1.63 4.19 7.37
N PHE A 111 -2.47 3.15 7.29
CA PHE A 111 -3.14 2.78 6.04
C PHE A 111 -4.01 3.94 5.52
N ARG A 112 -4.76 4.58 6.42
CA ARG A 112 -5.58 5.76 6.09
C ARG A 112 -4.71 6.90 5.57
N GLU A 113 -3.63 7.22 6.27
CA GLU A 113 -2.69 8.26 5.86
C GLU A 113 -2.04 7.94 4.51
N SER A 114 -1.67 6.68 4.28
CA SER A 114 -1.09 6.21 3.02
C SER A 114 -2.05 6.42 1.85
N ALA A 115 -3.32 6.03 2.02
CA ALA A 115 -4.35 6.24 1.01
C ALA A 115 -4.55 7.74 0.71
N GLU A 116 -4.59 8.59 1.73
CA GLU A 116 -4.76 10.04 1.56
C GLU A 116 -3.56 10.68 0.84
N TRP A 117 -2.33 10.29 1.21
CA TRP A 117 -1.12 10.76 0.53
C TRP A 117 -1.09 10.35 -0.95
N ILE A 118 -1.47 9.11 -1.25
CA ILE A 118 -1.58 8.61 -2.62
C ILE A 118 -2.65 9.40 -3.38
N ARG A 119 -3.80 9.66 -2.77
CA ARG A 119 -4.85 10.47 -3.38
C ARG A 119 -4.33 11.86 -3.78
N ILE A 120 -3.85 12.63 -2.79
CA ILE A 120 -3.40 14.01 -2.97
C ILE A 120 -2.26 14.10 -4.00
N LYS A 121 -1.29 13.19 -3.94
CA LYS A 121 -0.05 13.31 -4.72
C LYS A 121 -0.08 12.58 -6.06
N ILE A 122 -0.93 11.57 -6.22
CA ILE A 122 -0.97 10.73 -7.41
C ILE A 122 -2.33 10.81 -8.10
N LEU A 123 -3.45 10.67 -7.38
CA LEU A 123 -4.78 10.59 -8.00
C LEU A 123 -5.37 11.96 -8.38
N THR A 124 -5.24 12.99 -7.54
CA THR A 124 -5.88 14.31 -7.75
C THR A 124 -5.60 14.93 -9.13
N PRO A 125 -4.37 14.88 -9.67
CA PRO A 125 -4.10 15.37 -11.03
C PRO A 125 -4.87 14.63 -12.14
N TYR A 126 -5.37 13.43 -11.88
CA TYR A 126 -6.22 12.66 -12.80
C TYR A 126 -7.71 12.90 -12.53
N GLU A 127 -8.10 13.19 -11.28
CA GLU A 127 -9.45 13.64 -10.93
C GLU A 127 -9.78 14.96 -11.63
N GLU A 128 -8.89 15.95 -11.53
CA GLU A 128 -9.04 17.26 -12.15
C GLU A 128 -9.19 17.16 -13.67
N LYS A 129 -8.30 16.39 -14.34
CA LYS A 129 -8.39 16.14 -15.79
C LYS A 129 -9.67 15.42 -16.20
N ALA A 130 -10.20 14.53 -15.36
CA ALA A 130 -11.45 13.84 -15.64
C ALA A 130 -12.65 14.77 -15.53
N ILE A 131 -12.65 15.70 -14.56
CA ILE A 131 -13.67 16.73 -14.38
C ILE A 131 -13.65 17.69 -15.57
N GLU A 132 -12.48 18.22 -15.95
CA GLU A 132 -12.31 19.10 -17.12
C GLU A 132 -12.82 18.46 -18.41
N LYS A 133 -12.58 17.16 -18.60
CA LYS A 133 -13.00 16.42 -19.80
C LYS A 133 -14.51 16.17 -19.85
N ASN A 134 -15.19 16.08 -18.71
CA ASN A 134 -16.62 15.82 -18.64
C ASN A 134 -17.49 17.09 -18.71
N GLY A 135 -16.89 18.28 -18.76
CA GLY A 135 -17.60 19.54 -18.97
C GLY A 135 -18.29 20.11 -17.73
N ASP A 136 -17.96 19.63 -16.54
CA ASP A 136 -18.46 20.16 -15.25
C ASP A 136 -17.56 21.32 -14.75
N VAL A 137 -17.38 22.37 -15.56
CA VAL A 137 -16.73 23.64 -15.16
C VAL A 137 -17.57 24.83 -15.59
#